data_AF-A0A1S9M9F6-F1
#
_entry.id   AF-A0A1S9M9F6-F1
#
_cell.length_a   1.000
_cell.length_b   1.000
_cell.length_c   1.000
_cell.angle_alpha   90.00
_cell.angle_beta   90.00
_cell.angle_gamma   90.00
#
_symmetry.space_group_name_H-M   'P 1'
#
loop_
_entity.id
_entity.type
_entity.pdbx_description
1 polymer ?
#
loop_
_entity_poly.entity_id
_entity_poly.type
_entity_poly.pdbx_seq_one_letter_code
_entity_poly.pdbx_strand_id
1 'polypeptide(L)'
;MEKVTDHILAAARKVIAVHINYPSRAAQRGRTPEQPSYFLKPSSSLALSGSAVERPAGCELLGYEGEIALVIGKPARRVGMEDAWGHVQWVTASNDLGVYDLRYADKGSNLRSKGGDGFTPVGPALIPAADVDPSGLRIRTWHNGELVQDDTTEDLLFPFARLVADLSQLLTLETGDIILTGTPAGASVAKPGDVVEVEVTAGDFSSGRLTTTVTEGTTAFADFGARPKADDTQREEAYGTREAVGLAAVVPVLTPELKKKLESVATATLSSQLRKRGLNNVSIDGLQATRPDRRVVGLARTLRYVPNREDLFATHGGGFNAQKRAIDSVNEGEILVMEARGEKGTGTIGDILAMRAQMRGAAAIITDGGVRDYSAVAGLDMPTYFANPHPAVLGRRHIPWDTDITIACGGATVQPGDIIVADSDGILVIPPAIAGELVDECIEQEKEEAFIFEMVKQGNSVDGLYPMNAQWRARYQEWEGTKGD
;
A
#
# COMPACT_ATOMS: atom_id res chain seq x y z
N MET A 1 -12.73 30.31 -28.78
CA MET A 1 -13.01 29.03 -28.10
C MET A 1 -14.41 29.10 -27.50
N GLU A 2 -15.17 28.03 -27.63
CA GLU A 2 -16.49 27.90 -27.03
C GLU A 2 -16.34 27.80 -25.50
N LYS A 3 -17.24 28.42 -24.73
CA LYS A 3 -17.21 28.37 -23.27
C LYS A 3 -18.12 27.25 -22.78
N VAL A 4 -17.76 26.64 -21.65
CA VAL A 4 -18.69 25.78 -20.91
C VAL A 4 -19.82 26.64 -20.37
N THR A 5 -21.06 26.18 -20.55
CA THR A 5 -22.28 26.86 -20.13
C THR A 5 -23.18 25.90 -19.36
N ASP A 6 -24.15 26.42 -18.60
CA ASP A 6 -25.15 25.59 -17.92
C ASP A 6 -25.90 24.68 -18.89
N HIS A 7 -26.11 25.11 -20.14
CA HIS A 7 -26.75 24.28 -21.15
C HIS A 7 -25.92 23.03 -21.49
N ILE A 8 -24.60 23.18 -21.60
CA ILE A 8 -23.69 22.05 -21.82
C ILE A 8 -23.70 21.12 -20.61
N LEU A 9 -23.63 21.66 -19.38
CA LEU A 9 -23.66 20.84 -18.17
C LEU A 9 -25.00 20.11 -17.99
N ALA A 10 -26.12 20.77 -18.29
CA ALA A 10 -27.45 20.17 -18.22
C ALA A 10 -27.69 19.05 -19.25
N ALA A 11 -26.90 19.02 -20.34
CA ALA A 11 -26.95 17.94 -21.31
C ALA A 11 -26.27 16.65 -20.80
N ALA A 12 -25.40 16.74 -19.79
CA ALA A 12 -24.71 15.59 -19.22
C ALA A 12 -25.69 14.70 -18.43
N ARG A 13 -25.98 13.51 -18.95
CA ARG A 13 -26.85 12.54 -18.28
C ARG A 13 -26.11 11.78 -17.20
N LYS A 14 -24.81 11.58 -17.39
CA LYS A 14 -23.93 10.90 -16.45
C LYS A 14 -22.52 11.48 -16.51
N VAL A 15 -21.89 11.54 -15.33
CA VAL A 15 -20.48 11.83 -15.17
C VAL A 15 -19.80 10.56 -14.69
N ILE A 16 -18.89 10.04 -15.49
CA ILE A 16 -18.13 8.82 -15.19
C ILE A 16 -16.71 9.24 -14.86
N ALA A 17 -16.17 8.80 -13.73
CA ALA A 17 -14.82 9.14 -13.30
C ALA A 17 -13.95 7.88 -13.17
N VAL A 18 -12.67 8.00 -13.52
CA VAL A 18 -11.68 6.93 -13.43
C VAL A 18 -10.92 7.02 -12.11
N HIS A 19 -10.76 5.90 -11.40
CA HIS A 19 -10.09 5.93 -10.08
C HIS A 19 -8.59 6.28 -10.14
N ILE A 20 -7.83 5.66 -11.05
CA ILE A 20 -6.39 5.86 -11.21
C ILE A 20 -6.07 5.68 -12.70
N ASN A 21 -5.39 6.67 -13.30
CA ASN A 21 -4.97 6.61 -14.69
C ASN A 21 -3.55 7.13 -14.98
N TYR A 22 -2.97 7.90 -14.05
CA TYR A 22 -1.61 8.39 -14.19
C TYR A 22 -0.62 7.49 -13.44
N PRO A 23 0.53 7.11 -14.05
CA PRO A 23 1.59 6.36 -13.35
C PRO A 23 2.09 7.09 -12.11
N SER A 24 2.20 8.43 -12.16
CA SER A 24 2.61 9.27 -11.03
C SER A 24 1.68 9.07 -9.82
N ARG A 25 0.36 9.07 -10.04
CA ARG A 25 -0.65 8.82 -9.00
C ARG A 25 -0.65 7.36 -8.52
N ALA A 26 -0.44 6.39 -9.42
CA ALA A 26 -0.33 4.98 -9.07
C ALA A 26 0.88 4.70 -8.15
N ALA A 27 2.04 5.31 -8.47
CA ALA A 27 3.25 5.23 -7.66
C ALA A 27 3.03 5.85 -6.27
N GLN A 28 2.41 7.04 -6.19
CA GLN A 28 2.06 7.67 -4.90
C GLN A 28 1.13 6.80 -4.04
N ARG A 29 0.22 6.05 -4.68
CA ARG A 29 -0.71 5.13 -3.99
C ARG A 29 -0.10 3.75 -3.70
N GLY A 30 1.13 3.48 -4.15
CA GLY A 30 1.78 2.17 -4.02
C GLY A 30 1.06 1.03 -4.74
N ARG A 31 0.18 1.34 -5.72
CA ARG A 31 -0.60 0.34 -6.46
C ARG A 31 -0.85 0.76 -7.90
N THR A 32 -0.64 -0.17 -8.83
CA THR A 32 -0.91 0.03 -10.26
C THR A 32 -2.01 -0.93 -10.70
N PRO A 33 -3.20 -0.43 -11.10
CA PRO A 33 -4.27 -1.30 -11.58
C PRO A 33 -3.96 -1.90 -12.96
N GLU A 34 -4.37 -3.15 -13.20
CA GLU A 34 -4.24 -3.81 -14.50
C GLU A 34 -5.32 -3.37 -15.52
N GLN A 35 -6.48 -2.94 -15.01
CA GLN A 35 -7.65 -2.52 -15.78
C GLN A 35 -8.23 -1.22 -15.22
N PRO A 36 -8.83 -0.36 -16.06
CA PRO A 36 -9.50 0.83 -15.57
C PRO A 36 -10.68 0.45 -14.69
N SER A 37 -10.93 1.24 -13.65
CA SER A 37 -12.10 1.12 -12.80
C SER A 37 -12.77 2.46 -12.64
N TYR A 38 -14.10 2.44 -12.57
CA TYR A 38 -14.93 3.63 -12.72
C TYR A 38 -15.89 3.80 -11.56
N PHE A 39 -16.29 5.04 -11.33
CA PHE A 39 -17.42 5.37 -10.48
C PHE A 39 -18.27 6.47 -11.13
N LEU A 40 -19.46 6.69 -10.59
CA LEU A 40 -20.38 7.71 -11.08
C LEU A 40 -20.37 8.91 -10.13
N LYS A 41 -20.28 10.10 -10.71
CA LYS A 41 -20.62 11.35 -10.02
C LYS A 41 -22.01 11.77 -10.49
N PRO A 42 -22.93 12.15 -9.58
CA PRO A 42 -24.23 12.69 -9.95
C PRO A 42 -24.06 13.92 -10.84
N SER A 43 -24.86 14.07 -11.90
CA SER A 43 -24.81 15.26 -12.74
C SER A 43 -25.16 16.55 -11.97
N SER A 44 -25.88 16.46 -10.84
CA SER A 44 -26.12 17.57 -9.92
C SER A 44 -24.86 18.13 -9.28
N SER A 45 -23.75 17.38 -9.28
CA SER A 45 -22.45 17.87 -8.77
C SER A 45 -21.72 18.79 -9.76
N LEU A 46 -22.19 18.89 -11.01
CA LEU A 46 -21.56 19.73 -12.04
C LEU A 46 -21.67 21.21 -11.69
N ALA A 47 -20.58 21.94 -11.92
CA ALA A 47 -20.54 23.39 -11.72
C ALA A 47 -19.67 24.09 -12.78
N LEU A 48 -19.86 25.40 -12.91
CA LEU A 48 -19.07 26.23 -13.80
C LEU A 48 -17.84 26.82 -13.10
N SER A 49 -16.85 27.24 -13.91
CA SER A 49 -15.72 28.02 -13.42
C SER A 49 -16.16 29.29 -12.70
N GLY A 50 -15.48 29.63 -11.61
CA GLY A 50 -15.78 30.75 -10.73
C GLY A 50 -16.83 30.44 -9.66
N SER A 51 -17.36 29.21 -9.61
CA SER A 51 -18.27 28.78 -8.55
C SER A 51 -17.53 28.53 -7.22
N ALA A 52 -18.29 28.62 -6.14
CA ALA A 52 -17.84 28.19 -4.83
C ALA A 52 -18.22 26.72 -4.61
N VAL A 53 -17.35 25.98 -3.92
CA VAL A 53 -17.63 24.64 -3.40
C VAL A 53 -17.63 24.65 -1.89
N GLU A 54 -18.69 24.10 -1.30
CA GLU A 54 -18.78 23.98 0.15
C GLU A 54 -17.94 22.79 0.63
N ARG A 55 -17.04 23.00 1.61
CA ARG A 55 -16.56 21.94 2.47
C ARG A 55 -17.62 21.70 3.56
N PRO A 56 -18.33 20.55 3.57
CA PRO A 56 -19.43 20.32 4.50
C PRO A 56 -19.01 20.40 5.96
N ALA A 57 -19.91 20.84 6.83
CA ALA A 57 -19.64 20.97 8.25
C ALA A 57 -19.21 19.63 8.87
N GLY A 58 -18.07 19.63 9.57
CA GLY A 58 -17.50 18.44 10.19
C GLY A 58 -16.59 17.59 9.29
N CYS A 59 -16.48 17.90 7.99
CA CYS A 59 -15.43 17.36 7.13
C CYS A 59 -14.15 18.20 7.27
N GLU A 60 -12.99 17.56 7.35
CA GLU A 60 -11.69 18.24 7.34
C GLU A 60 -10.96 18.10 5.98
N LEU A 61 -11.22 17.02 5.23
CA LEU A 61 -10.42 16.58 4.07
C LEU A 61 -11.16 16.75 2.74
N LEU A 62 -11.47 17.99 2.34
CA LEU A 62 -11.94 18.27 0.98
C LEU A 62 -10.76 18.20 0.00
N GLY A 63 -10.62 17.07 -0.68
CA GLY A 63 -9.58 16.84 -1.67
C GLY A 63 -9.88 17.49 -3.01
N TYR A 64 -8.85 18.03 -3.65
CA TYR A 64 -8.86 18.43 -5.06
C TYR A 64 -8.05 17.44 -5.90
N GLU A 65 -8.54 17.18 -7.10
CA GLU A 65 -7.94 16.25 -8.06
C GLU A 65 -8.13 16.88 -9.44
N GLY A 66 -7.13 17.60 -9.95
CA GLY A 66 -7.22 18.18 -11.29
C GLY A 66 -7.26 17.09 -12.35
N GLU A 67 -8.27 17.14 -13.22
CA GLU A 67 -8.47 16.13 -14.27
C GLU A 67 -8.76 16.74 -15.64
N ILE A 68 -8.47 15.95 -16.68
CA ILE A 68 -8.96 16.22 -18.03
C ILE A 68 -10.36 15.62 -18.14
N ALA A 69 -11.31 16.42 -18.63
CA ALA A 69 -12.67 15.99 -18.89
C ALA A 69 -12.91 15.84 -20.40
N LEU A 70 -13.49 14.70 -20.79
CA LEU A 70 -13.94 14.42 -22.15
C LEU A 70 -15.45 14.59 -22.22
N VAL A 71 -15.94 15.41 -23.15
CA VAL A 71 -17.38 15.56 -23.42
C VAL A 71 -17.73 14.77 -24.67
N ILE A 72 -18.66 13.82 -24.54
CA ILE A 72 -19.10 12.96 -25.63
C ILE A 72 -19.98 13.75 -26.61
N GLY A 73 -19.64 13.74 -27.90
CA GLY A 73 -20.41 14.39 -28.96
C GLY A 73 -21.34 13.46 -29.70
N LYS A 74 -20.91 12.21 -29.87
CA LYS A 74 -21.61 11.19 -30.64
C LYS A 74 -21.82 9.96 -29.76
N PRO A 75 -23.04 9.38 -29.73
CA PRO A 75 -23.29 8.20 -28.91
C PRO A 75 -22.31 7.07 -29.23
N ALA A 76 -21.70 6.48 -28.21
CA ALA A 76 -20.78 5.35 -28.35
C ALA A 76 -21.38 4.12 -27.67
N ARG A 77 -21.46 3.00 -28.40
CA ARG A 77 -21.83 1.70 -27.87
C ARG A 77 -21.04 0.62 -28.59
N ARG A 78 -20.23 -0.13 -27.84
CA ARG A 78 -19.33 -1.19 -28.33
C ARG A 78 -18.42 -0.69 -29.44
N VAL A 79 -17.84 0.49 -29.26
CA VAL A 79 -16.92 1.09 -30.25
C VAL A 79 -15.52 0.50 -30.07
N GLY A 80 -14.79 0.32 -31.17
CA GLY A 80 -13.37 -0.06 -31.16
C GLY A 80 -12.50 1.09 -30.64
N MET A 81 -11.27 0.78 -30.21
CA MET A 81 -10.33 1.79 -29.71
C MET A 81 -9.95 2.79 -30.81
N GLU A 82 -9.83 2.32 -32.04
CA GLU A 82 -9.51 3.09 -33.23
C GLU A 82 -10.54 4.18 -33.56
N ASP A 83 -11.82 3.92 -33.26
CA ASP A 83 -12.92 4.85 -33.53
C ASP A 83 -13.29 5.71 -32.31
N ALA A 84 -12.86 5.29 -31.12
CA ALA A 84 -13.32 5.83 -29.85
C ALA A 84 -13.09 7.35 -29.71
N TRP A 85 -11.95 7.87 -30.18
CA TRP A 85 -11.66 9.31 -30.10
C TRP A 85 -12.64 10.15 -30.92
N GLY A 86 -13.12 9.64 -32.06
CA GLY A 86 -14.10 10.31 -32.90
C GLY A 86 -15.49 10.48 -32.26
N HIS A 87 -15.72 9.90 -31.08
CA HIS A 87 -16.93 10.10 -30.29
C HIS A 87 -16.82 11.24 -29.27
N VAL A 88 -15.61 11.71 -28.97
CA VAL A 88 -15.36 12.86 -28.10
C VAL A 88 -15.52 14.13 -28.92
N GLN A 89 -16.33 15.09 -28.43
CA GLN A 89 -16.49 16.39 -29.07
C GLN A 89 -15.50 17.40 -28.51
N TRP A 90 -15.36 17.39 -27.19
CA TRP A 90 -14.62 18.42 -26.47
C TRP A 90 -13.72 17.83 -25.41
N VAL A 91 -12.60 18.50 -25.21
CA VAL A 91 -11.74 18.34 -24.05
C VAL A 91 -11.77 19.63 -23.24
N THR A 92 -11.75 19.53 -21.91
CA THR A 92 -11.68 20.68 -21.01
C THR A 92 -11.05 20.30 -19.67
N ALA A 93 -10.72 21.29 -18.84
CA ALA A 93 -10.33 21.04 -17.45
C ALA A 93 -11.55 20.70 -16.58
N SER A 94 -11.31 19.91 -15.55
CA SER A 94 -12.23 19.59 -14.45
C SER A 94 -11.47 19.45 -13.14
N ASN A 95 -12.16 19.55 -12.01
CA ASN A 95 -11.62 19.20 -10.70
C ASN A 95 -12.51 18.12 -10.06
N ASP A 96 -12.00 16.92 -9.83
CA ASP A 96 -12.73 15.85 -9.18
C ASP A 96 -12.67 16.00 -7.65
N LEU A 97 -13.42 16.98 -7.16
CA LEU A 97 -13.48 17.29 -5.73
C LEU A 97 -14.20 16.17 -4.95
N GLY A 98 -13.77 15.99 -3.71
CA GLY A 98 -14.47 15.09 -2.80
C GLY A 98 -13.96 15.11 -1.38
N VAL A 99 -14.82 14.73 -0.44
CA VAL A 99 -14.48 14.63 0.98
C VAL A 99 -13.98 13.24 1.31
N TYR A 100 -12.70 13.15 1.72
CA TYR A 100 -12.10 11.88 2.13
C TYR A 100 -12.76 11.32 3.38
N ASP A 101 -13.32 12.20 4.23
CA ASP A 101 -14.00 11.87 5.47
C ASP A 101 -15.18 10.90 5.29
N LEU A 102 -15.73 10.81 4.06
CA LEU A 102 -16.87 9.96 3.73
C LEU A 102 -16.54 8.82 2.75
N ARG A 103 -15.28 8.62 2.36
CA ARG A 103 -14.90 7.53 1.42
C ARG A 103 -15.29 6.15 1.94
N TYR A 104 -15.33 5.97 3.25
CA TYR A 104 -15.74 4.70 3.87
C TYR A 104 -17.23 4.40 3.68
N ALA A 105 -18.07 5.42 3.47
CA ALA A 105 -19.52 5.29 3.50
C ALA A 105 -20.06 4.39 2.37
N ASP A 106 -19.53 4.55 1.15
CA ASP A 106 -20.06 3.87 -0.05
C ASP A 106 -19.03 2.98 -0.76
N LYS A 107 -18.05 2.46 0.00
CA LYS A 107 -17.02 1.46 -0.38
C LYS A 107 -16.73 1.37 -1.89
N GLY A 108 -16.00 2.35 -2.43
CA GLY A 108 -15.53 2.35 -3.82
C GLY A 108 -16.51 2.91 -4.85
N SER A 109 -17.80 3.08 -4.55
CA SER A 109 -18.70 3.80 -5.47
C SER A 109 -18.54 5.32 -5.41
N ASN A 110 -17.92 5.84 -4.34
CA ASN A 110 -17.65 7.27 -4.09
C ASN A 110 -18.87 8.20 -4.19
N LEU A 111 -20.09 7.67 -4.11
CA LEU A 111 -21.29 8.44 -4.38
C LEU A 111 -21.42 9.64 -3.43
N ARG A 112 -21.31 9.45 -2.11
CA ARG A 112 -21.43 10.55 -1.13
C ARG A 112 -20.14 11.31 -0.93
N SER A 113 -18.98 10.68 -1.13
CA SER A 113 -17.69 11.35 -0.97
C SER A 113 -17.37 12.30 -2.13
N LYS A 114 -17.81 11.98 -3.35
CA LYS A 114 -17.51 12.75 -4.57
C LYS A 114 -18.74 13.32 -5.27
N GLY A 115 -19.95 13.11 -4.77
CA GLY A 115 -21.19 13.54 -5.41
C GLY A 115 -21.88 14.75 -4.82
N GLY A 116 -21.21 15.52 -3.94
CA GLY A 116 -21.75 16.77 -3.39
C GLY A 116 -21.96 17.85 -4.46
N ASP A 117 -22.84 18.81 -4.19
CA ASP A 117 -23.09 19.93 -5.09
C ASP A 117 -21.80 20.73 -5.32
N GLY A 118 -21.50 21.04 -6.58
CA GLY A 118 -20.26 21.72 -6.96
C GLY A 118 -18.98 20.88 -6.87
N PHE A 119 -19.07 19.57 -6.63
CA PHE A 119 -17.89 18.70 -6.56
C PHE A 119 -17.33 18.31 -7.94
N THR A 120 -17.93 18.79 -9.03
CA THR A 120 -17.47 18.57 -10.41
C THR A 120 -17.48 19.88 -11.21
N PRO A 121 -16.67 20.88 -10.86
CA PRO A 121 -16.50 22.04 -11.70
C PRO A 121 -15.85 21.63 -13.04
N VAL A 122 -16.34 22.15 -14.16
CA VAL A 122 -15.87 21.84 -15.52
C VAL A 122 -15.74 23.14 -16.33
N GLY A 123 -14.67 23.27 -17.12
CA GLY A 123 -14.47 24.42 -18.03
C GLY A 123 -13.12 25.11 -17.84
N PRO A 124 -13.03 26.44 -18.04
CA PRO A 124 -14.07 27.35 -18.52
C PRO A 124 -14.29 27.29 -20.04
N ALA A 125 -13.32 26.83 -20.84
CA ALA A 125 -13.42 26.75 -22.30
C ALA A 125 -13.24 25.33 -22.82
N LEU A 126 -13.89 25.05 -23.94
CA LEU A 126 -13.86 23.78 -24.65
C LEU A 126 -12.78 23.80 -25.73
N ILE A 127 -11.97 22.74 -25.76
CA ILE A 127 -10.99 22.43 -26.79
C ILE A 127 -11.62 21.43 -27.77
N PRO A 128 -11.69 21.70 -29.08
CA PRO A 128 -12.25 20.76 -30.05
C PRO A 128 -11.40 19.48 -30.11
N ALA A 129 -11.99 18.33 -29.76
CA ALA A 129 -11.27 17.07 -29.70
C ALA A 129 -10.77 16.60 -31.09
N ALA A 130 -11.46 17.01 -32.17
CA ALA A 130 -11.07 16.71 -33.54
C ALA A 130 -9.77 17.40 -33.97
N ASP A 131 -9.37 18.48 -33.30
CA ASP A 131 -8.22 19.31 -33.66
C ASP A 131 -6.99 19.04 -32.78
N VAL A 132 -7.03 18.04 -31.89
CA VAL A 132 -5.96 17.73 -30.94
C VAL A 132 -5.66 16.23 -30.85
N ASP A 133 -4.40 15.90 -30.58
CA ASP A 133 -3.95 14.53 -30.33
C ASP A 133 -4.21 14.15 -28.85
N PRO A 134 -4.98 13.08 -28.55
CA PRO A 134 -5.28 12.64 -27.19
C PRO A 134 -4.06 12.20 -26.35
N SER A 135 -2.90 11.99 -26.96
CA SER A 135 -1.67 11.58 -26.28
C SER A 135 -0.79 12.74 -25.81
N GLY A 136 -1.00 13.97 -26.33
CA GLY A 136 -0.13 15.13 -26.07
C GLY A 136 -0.76 16.25 -25.25
N LEU A 137 -1.79 15.98 -24.45
CA LEU A 137 -2.43 16.98 -23.59
C LEU A 137 -1.63 17.15 -22.31
N ARG A 138 -1.56 18.40 -21.83
CA ARG A 138 -0.94 18.74 -20.55
C ARG A 138 -1.99 19.26 -19.59
N ILE A 139 -1.94 18.77 -18.36
CA ILE A 139 -2.76 19.24 -17.26
C ILE A 139 -1.91 19.91 -16.20
N ARG A 140 -2.38 21.05 -15.70
CA ARG A 140 -1.78 21.77 -14.58
C ARG A 140 -2.83 22.16 -13.56
N THR A 141 -2.48 22.03 -12.29
CA THR A 141 -3.32 22.45 -11.17
C THR A 141 -2.54 23.41 -10.28
N TRP A 142 -3.18 24.50 -9.87
CA TRP A 142 -2.65 25.44 -8.89
C TRP A 142 -3.53 25.46 -7.64
N HIS A 143 -2.89 25.52 -6.47
CA HIS A 143 -3.54 25.75 -5.19
C HIS A 143 -3.02 27.08 -4.65
N ASN A 144 -3.91 28.07 -4.50
CA ASN A 144 -3.56 29.43 -4.09
C ASN A 144 -2.45 30.07 -4.94
N GLY A 145 -2.43 29.75 -6.24
CA GLY A 145 -1.43 30.25 -7.21
C GLY A 145 -0.14 29.44 -7.28
N GLU A 146 0.09 28.49 -6.36
CA GLU A 146 1.24 27.57 -6.40
C GLU A 146 0.94 26.38 -7.31
N LEU A 147 1.85 26.06 -8.23
CA LEU A 147 1.70 24.90 -9.13
C LEU A 147 1.93 23.60 -8.34
N VAL A 148 0.88 22.79 -8.21
CA VAL A 148 0.88 21.56 -7.39
C VAL A 148 0.76 20.28 -8.22
N GLN A 149 0.23 20.37 -9.44
CA GLN A 149 0.18 19.26 -10.39
C GLN A 149 0.63 19.76 -11.77
N ASP A 150 1.45 18.97 -12.46
CA ASP A 150 1.91 19.25 -13.82
C ASP A 150 2.32 17.94 -14.50
N ASP A 151 1.49 17.46 -15.43
CA ASP A 151 1.69 16.14 -16.07
C ASP A 151 1.11 16.13 -17.49
N THR A 152 1.47 15.12 -18.29
CA THR A 152 1.00 14.94 -19.67
C THR A 152 0.25 13.62 -19.85
N THR A 153 -0.49 13.51 -20.95
CA THR A 153 -1.23 12.29 -21.29
C THR A 153 -0.38 11.23 -22.02
N GLU A 154 0.92 11.45 -22.19
CA GLU A 154 1.81 10.59 -22.99
C GLU A 154 1.96 9.20 -22.36
N ASP A 155 2.03 9.15 -21.04
CA ASP A 155 2.32 7.93 -20.26
C ASP A 155 1.09 7.41 -19.49
N LEU A 156 -0.14 7.73 -19.92
CA LEU A 156 -1.34 7.23 -19.24
C LEU A 156 -1.37 5.70 -19.16
N LEU A 157 -1.76 5.17 -17.99
CA LEU A 157 -1.98 3.73 -17.80
C LEU A 157 -3.06 3.21 -18.77
N PHE A 158 -4.10 4.00 -18.96
CA PHE A 158 -5.23 3.73 -19.85
C PHE A 158 -5.47 4.95 -20.75
N PRO A 159 -5.07 4.90 -22.03
CA PRO A 159 -5.32 5.97 -22.98
C PRO A 159 -6.81 6.30 -23.11
N PHE A 160 -7.17 7.55 -23.43
CA PHE A 160 -8.57 8.00 -23.49
C PHE A 160 -9.46 7.17 -24.42
N ALA A 161 -8.91 6.73 -25.56
CA ALA A 161 -9.58 5.81 -26.47
C ALA A 161 -9.97 4.48 -25.80
N ARG A 162 -9.12 3.95 -24.91
CA ARG A 162 -9.41 2.73 -24.13
C ARG A 162 -10.56 2.97 -23.17
N LEU A 163 -10.59 4.11 -22.47
CA LEU A 163 -11.67 4.44 -21.52
C LEU A 163 -13.03 4.48 -22.22
N VAL A 164 -13.12 5.18 -23.36
CA VAL A 164 -14.35 5.31 -24.15
C VAL A 164 -14.78 3.95 -24.70
N ALA A 165 -13.87 3.20 -25.32
CA ALA A 165 -14.15 1.88 -25.87
C ALA A 165 -14.64 0.91 -24.78
N ASP A 166 -13.93 0.85 -23.65
CA ASP A 166 -14.20 -0.05 -22.55
C ASP A 166 -15.56 0.23 -21.88
N LEU A 167 -15.82 1.49 -21.51
CA LEU A 167 -17.13 1.91 -20.97
C LEU A 167 -18.26 1.58 -21.95
N SER A 168 -18.02 1.80 -23.25
CA SER A 168 -19.03 1.59 -24.27
C SER A 168 -19.43 0.12 -24.48
N GLN A 169 -18.65 -0.85 -23.97
CA GLN A 169 -18.98 -2.28 -24.13
C GLN A 169 -20.36 -2.60 -23.51
N LEU A 170 -20.63 -2.01 -22.35
CA LEU A 170 -21.85 -2.22 -21.58
C LEU A 170 -22.76 -0.98 -21.58
N LEU A 171 -22.18 0.21 -21.46
CA LEU A 171 -22.92 1.47 -21.38
C LEU A 171 -23.08 2.07 -22.77
N THR A 172 -24.22 2.68 -23.06
CA THR A 172 -24.26 3.66 -24.14
C THR A 172 -23.77 4.98 -23.56
N LEU A 173 -22.63 5.46 -24.03
CA LEU A 173 -22.21 6.85 -23.81
C LEU A 173 -23.05 7.72 -24.72
N GLU A 174 -23.70 8.74 -24.16
CA GLU A 174 -24.65 9.61 -24.85
C GLU A 174 -24.01 10.97 -25.10
N THR A 175 -24.50 11.71 -26.09
CA THR A 175 -24.08 13.10 -26.32
C THR A 175 -24.29 13.94 -25.06
N GLY A 176 -23.26 14.66 -24.65
CA GLY A 176 -23.22 15.47 -23.43
C GLY A 176 -22.62 14.75 -22.22
N ASP A 177 -22.50 13.42 -22.21
CA ASP A 177 -21.86 12.72 -21.10
C ASP A 177 -20.41 13.15 -20.91
N ILE A 178 -19.98 13.13 -19.65
CA ILE A 178 -18.63 13.57 -19.26
C ILE A 178 -17.87 12.39 -18.68
N ILE A 179 -16.63 12.22 -19.14
CA ILE A 179 -15.66 11.27 -18.58
C ILE A 179 -14.53 12.08 -17.94
N LEU A 180 -14.34 11.93 -16.63
CA LEU A 180 -13.17 12.43 -15.90
C LEU A 180 -12.09 11.34 -15.91
N THR A 181 -10.92 11.68 -16.45
CA THR A 181 -9.96 10.68 -16.92
C THR A 181 -8.92 10.27 -15.88
N GLY A 182 -9.06 10.68 -14.63
CA GLY A 182 -8.10 10.48 -13.55
C GLY A 182 -7.17 11.68 -13.36
N THR A 183 -6.58 11.78 -12.17
CA THR A 183 -5.65 12.83 -11.73
C THR A 183 -4.19 12.34 -11.70
N PRO A 184 -3.20 13.20 -12.01
CA PRO A 184 -1.80 12.96 -11.70
C PRO A 184 -1.50 13.08 -10.21
N ALA A 185 -0.25 12.81 -9.81
CA ALA A 185 0.24 13.11 -8.46
C ALA A 185 0.13 14.62 -8.13
N GLY A 186 0.13 14.97 -6.85
CA GLY A 186 0.03 16.36 -6.36
C GLY A 186 -1.39 16.82 -5.99
N ALA A 187 -2.38 15.94 -6.10
CA ALA A 187 -3.68 16.11 -5.45
C ALA A 187 -3.51 16.20 -3.92
N SER A 188 -4.23 17.13 -3.30
CA SER A 188 -4.16 17.40 -1.85
C SER A 188 -5.50 17.93 -1.32
N VAL A 189 -5.52 18.48 -0.11
CA VAL A 189 -6.70 19.04 0.56
C VAL A 189 -6.74 20.56 0.43
N ALA A 190 -7.91 21.10 0.07
CA ALA A 190 -8.20 22.52 0.12
C ALA A 190 -9.06 22.88 1.35
N LYS A 191 -8.77 24.04 1.94
CA LYS A 191 -9.45 24.59 3.11
C LYS A 191 -10.35 25.75 2.71
N PRO A 192 -11.39 26.08 3.49
CA PRO A 192 -12.20 27.26 3.23
C PRO A 192 -11.36 28.54 3.14
N GLY A 193 -11.62 29.31 2.09
CA GLY A 193 -10.81 30.46 1.66
C GLY A 193 -9.82 30.14 0.55
N ASP A 194 -9.46 28.87 0.34
CA ASP A 194 -8.53 28.47 -0.72
C ASP A 194 -9.19 28.55 -2.10
N VAL A 195 -8.33 28.77 -3.10
CA VAL A 195 -8.68 28.75 -4.52
C VAL A 195 -7.88 27.66 -5.21
N VAL A 196 -8.58 26.79 -5.95
CA VAL A 196 -7.97 25.76 -6.79
C VAL A 196 -8.25 26.08 -8.26
N GLU A 197 -7.20 26.07 -9.06
CA GLU A 197 -7.28 26.33 -10.51
C GLU A 197 -6.79 25.12 -11.30
N VAL A 198 -7.50 24.71 -12.36
CA VAL A 198 -7.07 23.63 -13.26
C VAL A 198 -7.05 24.14 -14.69
N GLU A 199 -5.99 23.83 -15.45
CA GLU A 199 -5.88 24.17 -16.87
C GLU A 199 -5.44 22.94 -17.67
N VAL A 200 -6.07 22.76 -18.82
CA VAL A 200 -5.66 21.78 -19.84
C VAL A 200 -5.20 22.53 -21.08
N THR A 201 -4.03 22.18 -21.60
CA THR A 201 -3.48 22.74 -22.84
C THR A 201 -3.15 21.63 -23.83
N ALA A 202 -3.35 21.91 -25.12
CA ALA A 202 -3.07 20.98 -26.21
C ALA A 202 -2.62 21.77 -27.45
N GLY A 203 -1.32 21.75 -27.76
CA GLY A 203 -0.76 22.64 -28.80
C GLY A 203 -1.06 24.12 -28.49
N ASP A 204 -1.71 24.80 -29.43
CA ASP A 204 -2.12 26.21 -29.29
C ASP A 204 -3.45 26.40 -28.52
N PHE A 205 -4.13 25.32 -28.13
CA PHE A 205 -5.38 25.38 -27.40
C PHE A 205 -5.17 25.40 -25.88
N SER A 206 -6.05 26.11 -25.16
CA SER A 206 -6.13 26.10 -23.70
C SER A 206 -7.60 26.09 -23.26
N SER A 207 -7.93 25.33 -22.22
CA SER A 207 -9.24 25.41 -21.57
C SER A 207 -9.42 26.75 -20.83
N GLY A 208 -8.36 27.51 -20.63
CA GLY A 208 -8.27 28.53 -19.58
C GLY A 208 -8.22 27.90 -18.19
N ARG A 209 -8.10 28.73 -17.15
CA ARG A 209 -8.11 28.27 -15.76
C ARG A 209 -9.52 28.09 -15.25
N LEU A 210 -9.86 26.86 -14.90
CA LEU A 210 -11.04 26.50 -14.13
C LEU A 210 -10.79 26.86 -12.68
N THR A 211 -11.41 27.94 -12.20
CA THR A 211 -11.22 28.43 -10.84
C THR A 211 -12.36 27.95 -9.93
N THR A 212 -12.03 27.39 -8.77
CA THR A 212 -12.99 27.00 -7.73
C THR A 212 -12.57 27.60 -6.39
N THR A 213 -13.49 28.24 -5.69
CA THR A 213 -13.23 28.80 -4.34
C THR A 213 -13.88 27.92 -3.28
N VAL A 214 -13.15 27.54 -2.23
CA VAL A 214 -13.70 26.71 -1.15
C VAL A 214 -14.36 27.58 -0.08
N THR A 215 -15.57 27.21 0.33
CA THR A 215 -16.31 27.85 1.43
C THR A 215 -16.57 26.89 2.58
N GLU A 216 -16.75 27.40 3.80
CA GLU A 216 -17.08 26.58 4.97
C GLU A 216 -18.58 26.32 5.02
N GLY A 217 -18.97 25.05 5.08
CA GLY A 217 -20.34 24.64 5.35
C GLY A 217 -20.69 24.77 6.82
N THR A 218 -21.89 25.27 7.11
CA THR A 218 -22.35 25.48 8.50
C THR A 218 -23.41 24.46 8.94
N THR A 219 -23.94 23.66 8.00
CA THR A 219 -25.01 22.71 8.26
C THR A 219 -24.45 21.37 8.67
N ALA A 220 -24.60 21.01 9.95
CA ALA A 220 -24.12 19.74 10.47
C ALA A 220 -24.89 18.54 9.88
N PHE A 221 -24.20 17.41 9.71
CA PHE A 221 -24.82 16.13 9.36
C PHE A 221 -25.81 15.68 10.45
N ALA A 222 -26.98 15.23 10.03
CA ALA A 222 -27.98 14.65 10.92
C ALA A 222 -27.65 13.19 11.31
N ASP A 223 -28.31 12.68 12.36
CA ASP A 223 -28.04 11.37 12.98
C ASP A 223 -28.67 10.16 12.26
N PHE A 224 -28.78 10.18 10.94
CA PHE A 224 -29.43 9.08 10.20
C PHE A 224 -28.57 8.53 9.05
N GLY A 225 -27.24 8.69 9.11
CA GLY A 225 -26.35 8.12 8.10
C GLY A 225 -24.87 8.14 8.46
N ALA A 226 -24.03 7.71 7.52
CA ALA A 226 -22.57 7.81 7.68
C ALA A 226 -22.17 9.28 7.91
N ARG A 227 -21.30 9.51 8.88
CA ARG A 227 -20.82 10.84 9.28
C ARG A 227 -19.37 11.01 8.87
N PRO A 228 -18.87 12.24 8.71
CA PRO A 228 -17.45 12.47 8.46
C PRO A 228 -16.57 11.77 9.50
N LYS A 229 -15.53 11.08 9.04
CA LYS A 229 -14.49 10.44 9.87
C LYS A 229 -13.13 10.63 9.22
N ALA A 230 -12.17 11.15 9.99
CA ALA A 230 -10.79 11.28 9.55
C ALA A 230 -9.84 10.70 10.60
N ASP A 231 -9.19 9.60 10.23
CA ASP A 231 -7.99 9.08 10.88
C ASP A 231 -6.73 9.42 10.07
N ASP A 232 -5.56 9.05 10.60
CA ASP A 232 -4.28 9.36 9.98
C ASP A 232 -4.10 8.73 8.60
N THR A 233 -4.78 7.61 8.33
CA THR A 233 -4.76 6.95 7.03
C THR A 233 -5.52 7.80 6.01
N GLN A 234 -6.71 8.29 6.36
CA GLN A 234 -7.45 9.19 5.45
C GLN A 234 -6.71 10.49 5.21
N ARG A 235 -6.05 11.04 6.25
CA ARG A 235 -5.21 12.24 6.11
C ARG A 235 -4.05 12.02 5.14
N GLU A 236 -3.30 10.94 5.33
CA GLU A 236 -2.19 10.58 4.44
C GLU A 236 -2.65 10.39 3.00
N GLU A 237 -3.76 9.67 2.77
CA GLU A 237 -4.30 9.51 1.43
C GLU A 237 -4.81 10.82 0.79
N ALA A 238 -5.28 11.76 1.61
CA ALA A 238 -5.84 13.03 1.16
C ALA A 238 -4.75 14.04 0.79
N TYR A 239 -3.71 14.16 1.62
CA TYR A 239 -2.57 15.04 1.36
C TYR A 239 -1.48 14.39 0.48
N GLY A 240 -1.59 13.09 0.24
CA GLY A 240 -0.72 12.32 -0.65
C GLY A 240 0.56 11.79 -0.01
N THR A 241 1.01 12.38 1.11
CA THR A 241 2.11 11.86 1.95
C THR A 241 1.86 12.17 3.43
N ARG A 242 2.53 11.47 4.35
CA ARG A 242 2.43 11.76 5.80
C ARG A 242 3.10 13.07 6.18
N GLU A 243 4.24 13.36 5.55
CA GLU A 243 5.00 14.59 5.77
C GLU A 243 4.15 15.82 5.46
N ALA A 244 3.32 15.76 4.42
CA ALA A 244 2.44 16.85 4.01
C ALA A 244 1.35 17.19 5.05
N VAL A 245 1.02 16.27 5.95
CA VAL A 245 0.07 16.51 7.06
C VAL A 245 0.78 16.98 8.35
N GLY A 246 2.12 17.04 8.35
CA GLY A 246 2.89 17.29 9.57
C GLY A 246 2.74 16.16 10.61
N LEU A 247 2.23 15.01 10.19
CA LEU A 247 2.27 13.79 10.98
C LEU A 247 3.73 13.34 11.05
N ALA A 248 4.17 12.88 12.22
CA ALA A 248 5.48 12.26 12.34
C ALA A 248 5.59 11.16 11.27
N ALA A 249 6.74 11.10 10.60
CA ALA A 249 7.09 9.96 9.77
C ALA A 249 6.76 8.69 10.56
N VAL A 250 6.17 7.68 9.91
CA VAL A 250 6.00 6.38 10.58
C VAL A 250 7.40 6.00 11.06
N VAL A 251 7.61 6.05 12.37
CA VAL A 251 8.87 5.61 12.94
C VAL A 251 8.96 4.15 12.50
N PRO A 252 9.95 3.78 11.66
CA PRO A 252 10.04 2.42 11.19
C PRO A 252 10.10 1.54 12.41
N VAL A 253 9.13 0.63 12.53
CA VAL A 253 9.03 -0.31 13.65
C VAL A 253 10.38 -0.97 13.91
N LEU A 254 11.10 -1.27 12.84
CA LEU A 254 12.48 -1.73 12.85
C LEU A 254 13.40 -0.65 12.27
N THR A 255 13.94 0.22 13.11
CA THR A 255 14.98 1.17 12.69
C THR A 255 16.30 0.45 12.40
N PRO A 256 17.22 1.02 11.59
CA PRO A 256 18.55 0.44 11.35
C PRO A 256 19.33 0.16 12.65
N GLU A 257 19.20 1.04 13.65
CA GLU A 257 19.84 0.89 14.96
C GLU A 257 19.25 -0.29 15.73
N LEU A 258 17.91 -0.40 15.78
CA LEU A 258 17.24 -1.51 16.44
C LEU A 258 17.55 -2.84 15.75
N LYS A 259 17.54 -2.86 14.41
CA LYS A 259 17.93 -4.03 13.61
C LYS A 259 19.34 -4.48 13.98
N LYS A 260 20.31 -3.56 14.02
CA LYS A 260 21.69 -3.88 14.37
C LYS A 260 21.83 -4.45 15.79
N LYS A 261 21.09 -3.90 16.76
CA LYS A 261 21.04 -4.46 18.13
C LYS A 261 20.45 -5.88 18.14
N LEU A 262 19.35 -6.10 17.41
CA LEU A 262 18.72 -7.42 17.33
C LEU A 262 19.61 -8.43 16.62
N GLU A 263 20.45 -7.99 15.67
CA GLU A 263 21.46 -8.84 15.02
C GLU A 263 22.62 -9.21 15.96
N SER A 264 22.89 -8.40 17.00
CA SER A 264 24.04 -8.62 17.90
C SER A 264 23.81 -9.59 19.06
N VAL A 265 22.56 -9.93 19.40
CA VAL A 265 22.23 -10.79 20.57
C VAL A 265 21.78 -12.17 20.11
N ALA A 266 22.16 -13.27 20.73
CA ALA A 266 21.73 -14.62 20.35
C ALA A 266 20.19 -14.82 20.41
N THR A 267 19.66 -15.65 19.51
CA THR A 267 18.23 -16.00 19.46
C THR A 267 17.78 -16.71 20.75
N ALA A 268 18.65 -17.52 21.36
CA ALA A 268 18.40 -18.13 22.67
C ALA A 268 18.20 -17.08 23.80
N THR A 269 19.00 -16.01 23.80
CA THR A 269 18.88 -14.90 24.77
C THR A 269 17.55 -14.16 24.61
N LEU A 270 17.17 -13.85 23.36
CA LEU A 270 15.88 -13.25 23.02
C LEU A 270 14.72 -14.12 23.52
N SER A 271 14.77 -15.42 23.27
CA SER A 271 13.76 -16.38 23.74
C SER A 271 13.63 -16.40 25.27
N SER A 272 14.76 -16.42 25.98
CA SER A 272 14.77 -16.38 27.46
C SER A 272 14.13 -15.10 28.01
N GLN A 273 14.44 -13.93 27.41
CA GLN A 273 13.90 -12.64 27.84
C GLN A 273 12.42 -12.46 27.49
N LEU A 274 11.95 -13.00 26.35
CA LEU A 274 10.52 -13.06 26.01
C LEU A 274 9.77 -13.94 27.02
N ARG A 275 10.34 -15.08 27.40
CA ARG A 275 9.75 -15.96 28.41
C ARG A 275 9.63 -15.30 29.79
N LYS A 276 10.64 -14.53 30.22
CA LYS A 276 10.58 -13.74 31.47
C LYS A 276 9.40 -12.74 31.48
N ARG A 277 8.98 -12.27 30.30
CA ARG A 277 7.81 -11.39 30.09
C ARG A 277 6.49 -12.14 29.94
N GLY A 278 6.49 -13.46 30.10
CA GLY A 278 5.30 -14.31 29.95
C GLY A 278 4.98 -14.71 28.50
N LEU A 279 5.81 -14.34 27.52
CA LEU A 279 5.62 -14.66 26.11
C LEU A 279 6.32 -16.00 25.79
N ASN A 280 5.54 -17.09 25.81
CA ASN A 280 6.06 -18.45 25.62
C ASN A 280 5.82 -19.02 24.21
N ASN A 281 4.85 -18.48 23.46
CA ASN A 281 4.38 -19.04 22.18
C ASN A 281 4.81 -18.15 21.00
N VAL A 282 6.09 -17.77 20.99
CA VAL A 282 6.67 -16.80 20.05
C VAL A 282 7.66 -17.44 19.07
N SER A 283 7.84 -18.76 19.09
CA SER A 283 8.74 -19.47 18.17
C SER A 283 7.98 -20.12 17.02
N ILE A 284 8.52 -19.98 15.80
CA ILE A 284 8.08 -20.77 14.64
C ILE A 284 8.88 -22.07 14.63
N ASP A 285 8.22 -23.17 14.94
CA ASP A 285 8.88 -24.45 15.20
C ASP A 285 8.88 -25.40 14.00
N GLY A 286 9.80 -26.36 14.01
CA GLY A 286 9.80 -27.50 13.09
C GLY A 286 10.31 -27.21 11.67
N LEU A 287 11.00 -26.09 11.48
CA LEU A 287 11.58 -25.69 10.19
C LEU A 287 13.10 -25.89 10.16
N GLN A 288 13.63 -26.10 8.95
CA GLN A 288 15.05 -26.16 8.64
C GLN A 288 15.42 -25.00 7.70
N ALA A 289 16.68 -24.57 7.72
CA ALA A 289 17.17 -23.44 6.93
C ALA A 289 18.04 -23.91 5.75
N THR A 290 17.91 -23.24 4.60
CA THR A 290 18.86 -23.40 3.49
C THR A 290 20.23 -22.78 3.77
N ARG A 291 20.28 -21.78 4.65
CA ARG A 291 21.47 -21.01 5.05
C ARG A 291 21.56 -20.92 6.57
N PRO A 292 21.86 -22.02 7.28
CA PRO A 292 21.97 -22.01 8.75
C PRO A 292 23.13 -21.13 9.24
N ASP A 293 24.08 -20.80 8.38
CA ASP A 293 25.19 -19.88 8.63
C ASP A 293 24.75 -18.40 8.68
N ARG A 294 23.54 -18.08 8.22
CA ARG A 294 23.04 -16.70 8.15
C ARG A 294 21.99 -16.43 9.21
N ARG A 295 22.13 -15.26 9.82
CA ARG A 295 21.10 -14.64 10.64
C ARG A 295 20.31 -13.63 9.82
N VAL A 296 19.01 -13.54 10.07
CA VAL A 296 18.13 -12.56 9.45
C VAL A 296 17.27 -11.85 10.49
N VAL A 297 17.08 -10.55 10.26
CA VAL A 297 16.15 -9.70 11.01
C VAL A 297 15.36 -8.86 10.02
N GLY A 298 14.04 -8.87 10.13
CA GLY A 298 13.15 -8.16 9.23
C GLY A 298 11.70 -8.13 9.70
N LEU A 299 10.86 -7.39 8.99
CA LEU A 299 9.42 -7.30 9.29
C LEU A 299 8.65 -8.41 8.58
N ALA A 300 7.72 -9.03 9.28
CA ALA A 300 6.88 -10.09 8.76
C ALA A 300 5.90 -9.55 7.71
N ARG A 301 5.90 -10.16 6.54
CA ARG A 301 4.82 -10.08 5.57
C ARG A 301 4.14 -11.43 5.46
N THR A 302 2.82 -11.50 5.62
CA THR A 302 2.14 -12.78 5.82
C THR A 302 1.38 -13.26 4.58
N LEU A 303 1.40 -14.57 4.36
CA LEU A 303 0.62 -15.25 3.33
C LEU A 303 -0.01 -16.51 3.93
N ARG A 304 -1.31 -16.69 3.69
CA ARG A 304 -2.06 -17.84 4.18
C ARG A 304 -2.47 -18.76 3.04
N TYR A 305 -2.30 -20.07 3.26
CA TYR A 305 -2.82 -21.11 2.41
C TYR A 305 -4.00 -21.82 3.07
N VAL A 306 -4.95 -22.27 2.24
CA VAL A 306 -6.10 -23.09 2.65
C VAL A 306 -6.03 -24.46 1.97
N PRO A 307 -6.73 -25.50 2.50
CA PRO A 307 -6.84 -26.77 1.80
C PRO A 307 -7.38 -26.57 0.38
N ASN A 308 -6.79 -27.29 -0.56
CA ASN A 308 -7.21 -27.27 -1.95
C ASN A 308 -8.62 -27.84 -2.09
N ARG A 309 -9.42 -27.15 -2.89
CA ARG A 309 -10.61 -27.69 -3.54
C ARG A 309 -10.51 -27.36 -5.02
N GLU A 310 -10.77 -28.33 -5.88
CA GLU A 310 -10.59 -28.22 -7.32
C GLU A 310 -11.42 -27.08 -7.92
N ASP A 311 -12.62 -26.81 -7.40
CA ASP A 311 -13.47 -25.70 -7.81
C ASP A 311 -12.88 -24.32 -7.47
N LEU A 312 -12.23 -24.19 -6.30
CA LEU A 312 -11.61 -22.94 -5.86
C LEU A 312 -10.24 -22.71 -6.51
N PHE A 313 -9.53 -23.77 -6.89
CA PHE A 313 -8.24 -23.64 -7.58
C PHE A 313 -8.38 -22.90 -8.92
N ALA A 314 -9.50 -23.11 -9.63
CA ALA A 314 -9.78 -22.44 -10.90
C ALA A 314 -9.79 -20.90 -10.79
N THR A 315 -10.20 -20.37 -9.63
CA THR A 315 -10.34 -18.92 -9.39
C THR A 315 -9.19 -18.32 -8.58
N HIS A 316 -8.54 -19.11 -7.71
CA HIS A 316 -7.54 -18.61 -6.75
C HIS A 316 -6.15 -19.23 -6.92
N GLY A 317 -6.03 -20.35 -7.63
CA GLY A 317 -4.78 -21.10 -7.79
C GLY A 317 -3.93 -20.66 -8.98
N GLY A 318 -4.56 -20.25 -10.09
CA GLY A 318 -3.88 -19.84 -11.33
C GLY A 318 -3.52 -18.35 -11.40
N GLY A 319 -2.97 -17.93 -12.54
CA GLY A 319 -2.74 -16.49 -12.84
C GLY A 319 -1.84 -15.78 -11.83
N PHE A 320 -2.10 -14.47 -11.62
CA PHE A 320 -1.42 -13.63 -10.63
C PHE A 320 -2.13 -13.74 -9.26
N ASN A 321 -2.11 -14.96 -8.71
CA ASN A 321 -2.74 -15.32 -7.43
C ASN A 321 -2.12 -14.62 -6.21
N ALA A 322 -2.71 -14.85 -5.03
CA ALA A 322 -2.26 -14.26 -3.76
C ALA A 322 -0.77 -14.52 -3.46
N GLN A 323 -0.25 -15.71 -3.78
CA GLN A 323 1.17 -16.00 -3.61
C GLN A 323 2.05 -15.09 -4.46
N LYS A 324 1.76 -14.99 -5.75
CA LYS A 324 2.57 -14.16 -6.66
C LYS A 324 2.47 -12.69 -6.29
N ARG A 325 1.29 -12.22 -5.90
CA ARG A 325 1.09 -10.85 -5.40
C ARG A 325 1.91 -10.56 -4.13
N ALA A 326 1.92 -11.48 -3.17
CA ALA A 326 2.71 -11.32 -1.94
C ALA A 326 4.21 -11.21 -2.25
N ILE A 327 4.70 -12.03 -3.19
CA ILE A 327 6.11 -12.02 -3.61
C ILE A 327 6.46 -10.76 -4.41
N ASP A 328 5.60 -10.34 -5.33
CA ASP A 328 5.90 -9.16 -6.17
C ASP A 328 5.79 -7.84 -5.42
N SER A 329 5.07 -7.82 -4.30
CA SER A 329 4.89 -6.64 -3.46
C SER A 329 5.81 -6.58 -2.24
N VAL A 330 6.61 -7.62 -1.98
CA VAL A 330 7.57 -7.64 -0.86
C VAL A 330 8.56 -6.46 -1.00
N ASN A 331 8.81 -5.77 0.11
CA ASN A 331 9.76 -4.66 0.18
C ASN A 331 11.15 -5.15 0.65
N GLU A 332 12.15 -4.31 0.41
CA GLU A 332 13.52 -4.58 0.86
C GLU A 332 13.56 -4.76 2.39
N GLY A 333 14.19 -5.84 2.85
CA GLY A 333 14.32 -6.18 4.27
C GLY A 333 13.11 -6.88 4.91
N GLU A 334 11.99 -7.02 4.20
CA GLU A 334 10.85 -7.80 4.69
C GLU A 334 11.12 -9.32 4.63
N ILE A 335 10.45 -10.06 5.51
CA ILE A 335 10.49 -11.51 5.58
C ILE A 335 9.11 -12.05 5.21
N LEU A 336 9.04 -12.85 4.15
CA LEU A 336 7.78 -13.46 3.72
C LEU A 336 7.49 -14.70 4.59
N VAL A 337 6.49 -14.62 5.47
CA VAL A 337 6.06 -15.69 6.37
C VAL A 337 4.77 -16.33 5.85
N MET A 338 4.79 -17.64 5.63
CA MET A 338 3.78 -18.38 4.89
C MET A 338 3.17 -19.49 5.74
N GLU A 339 1.91 -19.32 6.15
CA GLU A 339 1.12 -20.37 6.81
C GLU A 339 0.63 -21.35 5.74
N ALA A 340 1.22 -22.52 5.74
CA ALA A 340 0.81 -23.69 4.98
C ALA A 340 0.22 -24.77 5.91
N ARG A 341 -0.23 -24.41 7.11
CA ARG A 341 -0.96 -25.30 8.01
C ARG A 341 -0.14 -26.56 8.38
N GLY A 342 1.18 -26.49 8.25
CA GLY A 342 2.08 -27.62 8.47
C GLY A 342 2.06 -28.74 7.42
N GLU A 343 1.46 -28.55 6.24
CA GLU A 343 1.40 -29.60 5.21
C GLU A 343 2.73 -29.79 4.48
N LYS A 344 3.17 -31.04 4.45
CA LYS A 344 4.48 -31.45 3.92
C LYS A 344 4.40 -32.11 2.55
N GLY A 345 3.20 -32.48 2.09
CA GLY A 345 2.94 -33.20 0.84
C GLY A 345 2.83 -32.33 -0.42
N THR A 346 3.24 -31.06 -0.35
CA THR A 346 3.27 -30.12 -1.49
C THR A 346 4.30 -29.01 -1.27
N GLY A 347 4.83 -28.47 -2.37
CA GLY A 347 5.59 -27.22 -2.32
C GLY A 347 4.68 -26.01 -2.16
N THR A 348 5.08 -25.09 -1.29
CA THR A 348 4.48 -23.76 -1.13
C THR A 348 5.19 -22.74 -1.99
N ILE A 349 6.50 -22.89 -2.19
CA ILE A 349 7.35 -22.04 -3.02
C ILE A 349 8.35 -22.88 -3.82
N GLY A 350 8.87 -22.31 -4.91
CA GLY A 350 9.91 -22.91 -5.75
C GLY A 350 10.94 -21.85 -6.18
N ASP A 351 11.92 -22.26 -6.98
CA ASP A 351 13.09 -21.48 -7.40
C ASP A 351 12.77 -20.11 -8.01
N ILE A 352 11.86 -20.02 -8.99
CA ILE A 352 11.51 -18.78 -9.69
C ILE A 352 10.94 -17.74 -8.71
N LEU A 353 10.04 -18.19 -7.86
CA LEU A 353 9.33 -17.35 -6.90
C LEU A 353 10.25 -16.93 -5.74
N ALA A 354 11.12 -17.82 -5.27
CA ALA A 354 12.13 -17.49 -4.28
C ALA A 354 13.18 -16.50 -4.84
N MET A 355 13.60 -16.69 -6.09
CA MET A 355 14.51 -15.77 -6.77
C MET A 355 13.89 -14.39 -6.96
N ARG A 356 12.60 -14.32 -7.31
CA ARG A 356 11.87 -13.04 -7.40
C ARG A 356 11.84 -12.31 -6.06
N ALA A 357 11.56 -13.00 -4.97
CA ALA A 357 11.60 -12.41 -3.63
C ALA A 357 13.01 -11.88 -3.29
N GLN A 358 14.07 -12.64 -3.59
CA GLN A 358 15.45 -12.18 -3.40
C GLN A 358 15.76 -10.91 -4.22
N MET A 359 15.35 -10.88 -5.50
CA MET A 359 15.57 -9.72 -6.37
C MET A 359 14.80 -8.47 -5.92
N ARG A 360 13.73 -8.64 -5.16
CA ARG A 360 12.97 -7.56 -4.50
C ARG A 360 13.60 -7.10 -3.19
N GLY A 361 14.65 -7.79 -2.72
CA GLY A 361 15.36 -7.47 -1.49
C GLY A 361 14.76 -8.10 -0.24
N ALA A 362 13.93 -9.14 -0.35
CA ALA A 362 13.43 -9.85 0.83
C ALA A 362 14.60 -10.42 1.65
N ALA A 363 14.51 -10.28 2.98
CA ALA A 363 15.55 -10.75 3.89
C ALA A 363 15.52 -12.28 4.06
N ALA A 364 14.33 -12.88 4.04
CA ALA A 364 14.13 -14.33 4.09
C ALA A 364 12.74 -14.75 3.62
N ILE A 365 12.60 -16.05 3.34
CA ILE A 365 11.30 -16.72 3.24
C ILE A 365 11.17 -17.69 4.42
N ILE A 366 9.99 -17.74 5.03
CA ILE A 366 9.65 -18.67 6.11
C ILE A 366 8.33 -19.33 5.73
N THR A 367 8.29 -20.65 5.66
CA THR A 367 7.06 -21.41 5.35
C THR A 367 6.98 -22.64 6.22
N ASP A 368 5.83 -22.88 6.85
CA ASP A 368 5.63 -24.15 7.58
C ASP A 368 5.24 -25.33 6.67
N GLY A 369 5.30 -25.13 5.35
CA GLY A 369 5.08 -26.15 4.34
C GLY A 369 6.35 -26.57 3.60
N GLY A 370 6.14 -27.32 2.51
CA GLY A 370 7.23 -27.82 1.69
C GLY A 370 7.84 -26.77 0.75
N VAL A 371 9.09 -27.02 0.32
CA VAL A 371 9.79 -26.25 -0.73
C VAL A 371 10.05 -27.14 -1.95
N ARG A 372 9.71 -26.63 -3.13
CA ARG A 372 9.99 -27.27 -4.42
C ARG A 372 11.32 -26.79 -4.98
N ASP A 373 11.93 -27.59 -5.85
CA ASP A 373 13.19 -27.26 -6.54
C ASP A 373 14.28 -26.89 -5.53
N TYR A 374 14.33 -27.68 -4.44
CA TYR A 374 15.11 -27.40 -3.24
C TYR A 374 16.57 -27.07 -3.55
N SER A 375 17.24 -27.82 -4.43
CA SER A 375 18.65 -27.55 -4.75
C SER A 375 18.88 -26.15 -5.33
N ALA A 376 17.92 -25.63 -6.11
CA ALA A 376 17.99 -24.28 -6.67
C ALA A 376 17.68 -23.22 -5.60
N VAL A 377 16.65 -23.45 -4.77
CA VAL A 377 16.32 -22.56 -3.64
C VAL A 377 17.46 -22.51 -2.63
N ALA A 378 18.11 -23.63 -2.33
CA ALA A 378 19.27 -23.70 -1.45
C ALA A 378 20.51 -23.02 -2.05
N GLY A 379 20.56 -22.85 -3.37
CA GLY A 379 21.59 -22.10 -4.07
C GLY A 379 21.48 -20.58 -3.93
N LEU A 380 20.32 -20.06 -3.51
CA LEU A 380 20.09 -18.63 -3.31
C LEU A 380 20.88 -18.09 -2.10
N ASP A 381 21.15 -16.78 -2.10
CA ASP A 381 21.79 -16.09 -0.98
C ASP A 381 20.81 -15.84 0.16
N MET A 382 19.55 -15.54 -0.20
CA MET A 382 18.47 -15.32 0.75
C MET A 382 18.11 -16.64 1.47
N PRO A 383 18.13 -16.67 2.82
CA PRO A 383 17.71 -17.82 3.59
C PRO A 383 16.24 -18.17 3.35
N THR A 384 15.95 -19.46 3.23
CA THR A 384 14.59 -20.00 3.24
C THR A 384 14.48 -20.99 4.38
N TYR A 385 13.53 -20.75 5.29
CA TYR A 385 13.15 -21.64 6.37
C TYR A 385 11.89 -22.40 5.96
N PHE A 386 11.93 -23.72 6.05
CA PHE A 386 10.89 -24.58 5.48
C PHE A 386 10.74 -25.90 6.23
N ALA A 387 9.61 -26.61 6.07
CA ALA A 387 9.41 -27.89 6.74
C ALA A 387 10.16 -29.05 6.05
N ASN A 388 10.03 -29.20 4.73
CA ASN A 388 10.68 -30.28 3.96
C ASN A 388 10.79 -29.98 2.46
N PRO A 389 11.74 -30.60 1.74
CA PRO A 389 11.71 -30.60 0.28
C PRO A 389 10.52 -31.41 -0.23
N HIS A 390 9.85 -30.95 -1.30
CA HIS A 390 8.78 -31.69 -1.96
C HIS A 390 8.65 -31.32 -3.45
N PRO A 391 8.55 -32.28 -4.39
CA PRO A 391 8.57 -31.98 -5.83
C PRO A 391 7.24 -31.45 -6.40
N ALA A 392 6.13 -31.66 -5.71
CA ALA A 392 4.81 -31.23 -6.20
C ALA A 392 4.62 -29.71 -6.18
N VAL A 393 3.90 -29.22 -7.19
CA VAL A 393 3.51 -27.82 -7.35
C VAL A 393 2.37 -27.40 -6.41
N LEU A 394 2.22 -26.09 -6.27
CA LEU A 394 1.01 -25.45 -5.79
C LEU A 394 -0.24 -26.02 -6.48
N GLY A 395 -1.34 -26.17 -5.73
CA GLY A 395 -2.60 -26.73 -6.23
C GLY A 395 -2.81 -28.21 -6.01
N ARG A 396 -1.77 -28.95 -5.58
CA ARG A 396 -1.94 -30.37 -5.19
C ARG A 396 -2.70 -30.51 -3.88
N ARG A 397 -2.24 -29.79 -2.85
CA ARG A 397 -2.85 -29.83 -1.51
C ARG A 397 -3.41 -28.49 -1.09
N HIS A 398 -2.85 -27.37 -1.56
CA HIS A 398 -3.17 -26.02 -1.07
C HIS A 398 -3.42 -25.00 -2.17
N ILE A 399 -4.16 -23.96 -1.80
CA ILE A 399 -4.41 -22.74 -2.57
C ILE A 399 -3.97 -21.53 -1.72
N PRO A 400 -3.27 -20.53 -2.28
CA PRO A 400 -2.96 -19.29 -1.58
C PRO A 400 -4.24 -18.44 -1.50
N TRP A 401 -4.52 -17.86 -0.33
CA TRP A 401 -5.82 -17.26 -0.03
C TRP A 401 -5.72 -15.79 0.34
N ASP A 402 -5.22 -15.52 1.55
CA ASP A 402 -5.11 -14.17 2.11
C ASP A 402 -3.65 -13.74 2.19
N THR A 403 -3.41 -12.44 2.02
CA THR A 403 -2.13 -11.78 2.27
C THR A 403 -2.31 -10.70 3.32
N ASP A 404 -1.26 -10.41 4.06
CA ASP A 404 -1.22 -9.28 5.02
C ASP A 404 -2.33 -9.37 6.09
N ILE A 405 -2.60 -10.59 6.56
CA ILE A 405 -3.48 -10.90 7.71
C ILE A 405 -2.72 -11.60 8.83
N THR A 406 -3.30 -11.70 10.02
CA THR A 406 -2.76 -12.58 11.07
C THR A 406 -2.83 -14.05 10.64
N ILE A 407 -1.71 -14.76 10.77
CA ILE A 407 -1.58 -16.18 10.40
C ILE A 407 -1.03 -17.03 11.57
N ALA A 408 -1.14 -18.35 11.46
CA ALA A 408 -0.57 -19.32 12.39
C ALA A 408 0.52 -20.15 11.70
N CYS A 409 1.77 -19.69 11.71
CA CYS A 409 2.89 -20.35 11.04
C CYS A 409 3.74 -21.13 12.03
N GLY A 410 3.91 -22.44 11.83
CA GLY A 410 4.76 -23.28 12.68
C GLY A 410 4.42 -23.23 14.17
N GLY A 411 3.13 -23.02 14.50
CA GLY A 411 2.64 -22.92 15.89
C GLY A 411 2.63 -21.52 16.49
N ALA A 412 3.31 -20.53 15.89
CA ALA A 412 3.27 -19.14 16.34
C ALA A 412 2.19 -18.33 15.62
N THR A 413 1.62 -17.37 16.34
CA THR A 413 0.80 -16.31 15.74
C THR A 413 1.74 -15.26 15.15
N VAL A 414 1.56 -14.92 13.88
CA VAL A 414 2.35 -13.90 13.18
C VAL A 414 1.42 -12.86 12.60
N GLN A 415 1.62 -11.60 12.96
CA GLN A 415 0.94 -10.44 12.40
C GLN A 415 1.84 -9.77 11.35
N PRO A 416 1.25 -9.15 10.31
CA PRO A 416 2.00 -8.26 9.43
C PRO A 416 2.69 -7.17 10.26
N GLY A 417 3.98 -6.98 10.03
CA GLY A 417 4.81 -6.01 10.76
C GLY A 417 5.42 -6.51 12.06
N ASP A 418 5.16 -7.76 12.49
CA ASP A 418 5.95 -8.36 13.57
C ASP A 418 7.42 -8.42 13.19
N ILE A 419 8.32 -8.25 14.16
CA ILE A 419 9.76 -8.37 13.91
C ILE A 419 10.13 -9.85 13.99
N ILE A 420 10.71 -10.38 12.92
CA ILE A 420 11.23 -11.75 12.88
C ILE A 420 12.74 -11.71 13.09
N VAL A 421 13.22 -12.54 14.01
CA VAL A 421 14.65 -12.83 14.18
C VAL A 421 14.83 -14.33 13.96
N ALA A 422 15.71 -14.70 13.04
CA ALA A 422 15.97 -16.11 12.75
C ALA A 422 17.45 -16.39 12.47
N ASP A 423 17.91 -17.54 12.93
CA ASP A 423 19.25 -18.09 12.70
C ASP A 423 19.19 -19.64 12.68
N SER A 424 20.31 -20.32 12.93
CA SER A 424 20.37 -21.78 13.02
C SER A 424 19.63 -22.38 14.21
N ASP A 425 19.45 -21.63 15.30
CA ASP A 425 18.85 -22.13 16.54
C ASP A 425 17.33 -22.10 16.47
N GLY A 426 16.76 -21.13 15.75
CA GLY A 426 15.33 -21.05 15.53
C GLY A 426 14.87 -19.74 14.94
N ILE A 427 13.55 -19.54 15.01
CA ILE A 427 12.84 -18.40 14.45
C ILE A 427 11.94 -17.84 15.55
N LEU A 428 12.08 -16.57 15.87
CA LEU A 428 11.28 -15.86 16.86
C LEU A 428 10.44 -14.76 16.23
N VAL A 429 9.21 -14.62 16.73
CA VAL A 429 8.24 -13.58 16.40
C VAL A 429 8.20 -12.59 17.56
N ILE A 430 8.69 -11.38 17.33
CA ILE A 430 8.85 -10.35 18.36
C ILE A 430 7.82 -9.25 18.12
N PRO A 431 6.91 -8.99 19.08
CA PRO A 431 6.00 -7.87 18.99
C PRO A 431 6.77 -6.54 18.91
N PRO A 432 6.48 -5.68 17.92
CA PRO A 432 7.11 -4.37 17.73
C PRO A 432 7.25 -3.52 18.99
N ALA A 433 6.19 -3.48 19.80
CA ALA A 433 6.08 -2.60 20.96
C ALA A 433 7.12 -2.86 22.05
N ILE A 434 7.70 -4.07 22.10
CA ILE A 434 8.65 -4.46 23.17
C ILE A 434 10.08 -4.65 22.66
N ALA A 435 10.31 -4.58 21.35
CA ALA A 435 11.57 -4.99 20.74
C ALA A 435 12.79 -4.19 21.25
N GLY A 436 12.62 -2.89 21.48
CA GLY A 436 13.67 -2.02 22.02
C GLY A 436 14.10 -2.40 23.44
N GLU A 437 13.15 -2.47 24.37
CA GLU A 437 13.42 -2.87 25.75
C GLU A 437 13.94 -4.31 25.84
N LEU A 438 13.39 -5.21 25.02
CA LEU A 438 13.81 -6.60 24.95
C LEU A 438 15.29 -6.72 24.59
N VAL A 439 15.72 -6.04 23.52
CA VAL A 439 17.10 -6.19 23.03
C VAL A 439 18.10 -5.56 23.98
N ASP A 440 17.76 -4.45 24.62
CA ASP A 440 18.65 -3.80 25.60
C ASP A 440 18.89 -4.73 26.81
N GLU A 441 17.85 -5.41 27.31
CA GLU A 441 18.02 -6.42 28.37
C GLU A 441 18.75 -7.68 27.91
N CYS A 442 18.62 -8.07 26.64
CA CYS A 442 19.41 -9.18 26.08
C CYS A 442 20.90 -8.82 26.03
N ILE A 443 21.25 -7.59 25.63
CA ILE A 443 22.64 -7.12 25.59
C ILE A 443 23.26 -7.18 27.00
N GLU A 444 22.54 -6.70 28.02
CA GLU A 444 23.02 -6.77 29.41
C GLU A 444 23.16 -8.23 29.89
N GLN A 445 22.19 -9.09 29.59
CA GLN A 445 22.28 -10.51 29.92
C GLN A 445 23.51 -11.18 29.28
N GLU A 446 23.83 -10.87 28.02
CA GLU A 446 24.99 -11.48 27.35
C GLU A 446 26.33 -11.00 27.90
N LYS A 447 26.41 -9.75 28.42
CA LYS A 447 27.59 -9.31 29.17
C LYS A 447 27.78 -10.12 30.44
N GLU A 448 26.70 -10.32 31.21
CA GLU A 448 26.73 -11.16 32.41
C GLU A 448 27.16 -12.60 32.06
N GLU A 449 26.58 -13.17 31.01
CA GLU A 449 26.92 -14.53 30.54
C GLU A 449 28.37 -14.63 30.03
N ALA A 450 28.88 -13.60 29.35
CA ALA A 450 30.28 -13.54 28.92
C ALA A 450 31.24 -13.55 30.11
N PHE A 451 30.93 -12.79 31.18
CA PHE A 451 31.68 -12.82 32.43
C PHE A 451 31.62 -14.20 33.08
N ILE A 452 30.43 -14.79 33.20
CA ILE A 452 30.22 -16.13 33.77
C ILE A 452 31.04 -17.17 32.99
N PHE A 453 30.98 -17.12 31.65
CA PHE A 453 31.75 -18.01 30.78
C PHE A 453 33.26 -17.85 31.00
N GLU A 454 33.75 -16.62 31.13
CA GLU A 454 35.16 -16.33 31.42
C GLU A 454 35.57 -16.90 32.79
N MET A 455 34.76 -16.71 33.83
CA MET A 455 35.03 -17.25 35.17
C MET A 455 35.00 -18.78 35.21
N VAL A 456 34.06 -19.43 34.50
CA VAL A 456 34.02 -20.89 34.36
C VAL A 456 35.26 -21.39 33.62
N LYS A 457 35.70 -20.70 32.57
CA LYS A 457 36.94 -21.05 31.83
C LYS A 457 38.19 -20.94 32.70
N GLN A 458 38.18 -20.08 33.72
CA GLN A 458 39.23 -19.97 34.74
C GLN A 458 39.15 -21.07 35.82
N GLY A 459 38.19 -21.99 35.73
CA GLY A 459 38.04 -23.14 36.63
C GLY A 459 37.12 -22.92 37.83
N ASN A 460 36.37 -21.82 37.88
CA ASN A 460 35.43 -21.56 38.97
C ASN A 460 34.18 -22.46 38.85
N SER A 461 33.60 -22.83 40.00
CA SER A 461 32.32 -23.55 40.06
C SER A 461 31.17 -22.71 39.53
N VAL A 462 30.19 -23.36 38.90
CA VAL A 462 28.93 -22.71 38.47
C VAL A 462 27.99 -22.42 39.66
N ASP A 463 28.20 -23.08 40.80
CA ASP A 463 27.39 -22.88 42.00
C ASP A 463 27.57 -21.46 42.57
N GLY A 464 26.47 -20.73 42.67
CA GLY A 464 26.45 -19.30 43.03
C GLY A 464 26.98 -18.34 41.96
N LEU A 465 27.53 -18.84 40.85
CA LEU A 465 27.97 -18.04 39.69
C LEU A 465 26.85 -17.93 38.63
N TYR A 466 26.01 -18.96 38.49
CA TYR A 466 24.89 -18.97 37.54
C TYR A 466 23.60 -19.51 38.19
N PRO A 467 22.69 -18.64 38.70
CA PRO A 467 22.76 -17.17 38.68
C PRO A 467 23.76 -16.59 39.70
N MET A 468 24.32 -15.41 39.40
CA MET A 468 25.32 -14.74 40.24
C MET A 468 24.76 -14.31 41.61
N ASN A 469 25.41 -14.77 42.67
CA ASN A 469 25.22 -14.31 44.04
C ASN A 469 25.89 -12.93 44.28
N ALA A 470 25.75 -12.37 45.49
CA ALA A 470 26.27 -11.05 45.82
C ALA A 470 27.80 -10.90 45.60
N GLN A 471 28.59 -11.95 45.85
CA GLN A 471 30.04 -11.93 45.68
C GLN A 471 30.43 -11.86 44.19
N TRP A 472 29.77 -12.66 43.34
CA TRP A 472 30.04 -12.66 41.91
C TRP A 472 29.51 -11.40 41.22
N ARG A 473 28.40 -10.83 41.69
CA ARG A 473 27.90 -9.52 41.23
C ARG A 473 28.91 -8.39 41.47
N ALA A 474 29.57 -8.36 42.62
CA ALA A 474 30.61 -7.35 42.89
C ALA A 474 31.80 -7.49 41.92
N ARG A 475 32.24 -8.73 41.65
CA ARG A 475 33.31 -9.00 40.68
C ARG A 475 32.92 -8.68 39.24
N TYR A 476 31.65 -8.89 38.88
CA TYR A 476 31.12 -8.49 37.57
C TYR A 476 31.20 -6.97 37.37
N GLN A 477 30.82 -6.18 38.39
CA GLN A 477 30.90 -4.71 38.33
C GLN A 477 32.34 -4.22 38.15
N GLU A 478 33.31 -4.86 38.81
CA GLU A 478 34.73 -4.58 38.61
C GLU A 478 35.21 -4.95 37.20
N TRP A 479 34.80 -6.13 36.69
CA TRP A 479 35.14 -6.60 35.34
C TRP A 479 34.57 -5.71 34.24
N GLU A 480 33.31 -5.26 34.38
CA GLU A 480 32.66 -4.38 33.42
C GLU A 480 33.37 -3.01 33.37
N GLY A 481 33.75 -2.47 34.53
CA GLY A 481 34.54 -1.24 34.63
C GLY A 481 35.91 -1.31 33.94
N THR A 482 36.55 -2.48 33.89
CA THR A 482 37.85 -2.67 33.21
C THR A 482 37.80 -2.89 31.70
N LYS A 483 36.62 -3.14 31.12
CA LYS A 483 36.42 -3.29 29.66
C LYS A 483 35.79 -2.06 28.99
N GLY A 484 35.44 -1.04 29.77
CA GLY A 484 34.82 0.21 29.30
C GLY A 484 35.78 1.32 28.87
N ASP A 485 37.09 1.14 29.05
CA ASP A 485 38.19 1.94 28.48
C ASP A 485 38.75 1.23 27.23
#